data_AF-A0A535FPT4-F1
#
_entry.id   AF-A0A535FPT4-F1
#
_cell.length_a   1.000
_cell.length_b   1.000
_cell.length_c   1.000
_cell.angle_alpha   90.00
_cell.angle_beta   90.00
_cell.angle_gamma   90.00
#
_symmetry.space_group_name_H-M   'P 1'
#
loop_
_entity.id
_entity.type
_entity.pdbx_description
1 polymer ?
#
loop_
_entity_poly.entity_id
_entity_poly.type
_entity_poly.pdbx_seq_one_letter_code
_entity_poly.pdbx_strand_id
1 'polypeptide(L)'
;MQHNGAAGAQRALIFFARAGLTRLLEKLRAKYIAEGQIRGQVILTDASLEERRELASFQGKPLYRDSTVKVKLAEMDQALRNSGFACSLLDVITALRPNEPLETSPERRAARALYQADFHQALLSIASALPEHGHGHTWLLHGVHGLAWLFSRYKNATAAEQKRQLAIVRYVAGLLDQLPDPANPDRLALFAQRTSGDPHTLDPDQPEGRLFLLALSDLFADAAPVQDRAHALRLYSQAGLLVDTVSSSVAVFHLAGATLPVGDADPLLQAAGARVLLLPQRQLLEWSQIQPARTHIYGIENPQVFEEVVDDLLRHDRHANWPTLICTAG
;
A
#
# COMPACT_ATOMS: atom_id res chain seq x y z
N MET A 1 -5.43 44.43 -25.72
CA MET A 1 -4.66 44.88 -24.54
C MET A 1 -3.42 44.02 -24.23
N GLN A 2 -3.39 42.72 -24.58
CA GLN A 2 -2.23 41.85 -24.29
C GLN A 2 -0.95 42.16 -25.10
N HIS A 3 -1.05 42.75 -26.31
CA HIS A 3 0.14 43.04 -27.14
C HIS A 3 1.06 44.15 -26.62
N ASN A 4 0.58 45.08 -25.79
CA ASN A 4 1.41 46.20 -25.32
C ASN A 4 2.29 45.81 -24.12
N GLY A 5 1.82 44.88 -23.27
CA GLY A 5 2.56 44.42 -22.08
C GLY A 5 3.80 43.58 -22.42
N ALA A 6 3.75 42.75 -23.46
CA ALA A 6 4.87 41.91 -23.88
C ALA A 6 6.05 42.74 -24.43
N ALA A 7 5.76 43.73 -25.28
CA ALA A 7 6.79 44.65 -25.80
C ALA A 7 7.39 45.51 -24.68
N GLY A 8 6.56 45.94 -23.72
CA GLY A 8 6.99 46.63 -22.50
C GLY A 8 7.92 45.78 -21.63
N ALA A 9 7.56 44.51 -21.40
CA ALA A 9 8.35 43.58 -20.61
C ALA A 9 9.72 43.28 -21.24
N GLN A 10 9.78 43.14 -22.57
CA GLN A 10 11.05 42.90 -23.25
C GLN A 10 11.97 44.13 -23.22
N ARG A 11 11.41 45.34 -23.34
CA ARG A 11 12.15 46.59 -23.12
C ARG A 11 12.65 46.72 -21.68
N ALA A 12 11.82 46.35 -20.69
CA ALA A 12 12.20 46.35 -19.28
C ALA A 12 13.35 45.35 -19.01
N LEU A 13 13.29 44.14 -19.57
CA LEU A 13 14.38 43.16 -19.45
C LEU A 13 15.70 43.68 -19.99
N ILE A 14 15.69 44.31 -21.17
CA ILE A 14 16.89 44.92 -21.76
C ILE A 14 17.44 46.03 -20.85
N PHE A 15 16.56 46.85 -20.27
CA PHE A 15 16.96 47.88 -19.31
C PHE A 15 17.60 47.26 -18.06
N PHE A 16 16.96 46.29 -17.40
CA PHE A 16 17.50 45.66 -16.21
C PHE A 16 18.80 44.90 -16.47
N ALA A 17 18.95 44.28 -17.64
CA ALA A 17 20.19 43.64 -18.04
C ALA A 17 21.34 44.66 -18.19
N ARG A 18 21.07 45.81 -18.82
CA ARG A 18 22.04 46.92 -18.95
C ARG A 18 22.38 47.55 -17.61
N ALA A 19 21.41 47.65 -16.71
CA ALA A 19 21.58 48.18 -15.35
C ALA A 19 22.25 47.21 -14.37
N GLY A 20 22.66 46.01 -14.82
CA GLY A 20 23.27 44.99 -13.95
C GLY A 20 22.29 44.35 -12.94
N LEU A 21 20.98 44.60 -13.09
CA LEU A 21 19.93 44.19 -12.15
C LEU A 21 19.34 42.80 -12.45
N THR A 22 19.94 42.02 -13.35
CA THR A 22 19.47 40.65 -13.68
C THR A 22 19.34 39.77 -12.43
N ARG A 23 20.30 39.84 -11.49
CA ARG A 23 20.23 39.06 -10.24
C ARG A 23 19.05 39.45 -9.35
N LEU A 24 18.61 40.70 -9.41
CA LEU A 24 17.42 41.17 -8.72
C LEU A 24 16.17 40.57 -9.36
N LEU A 25 16.08 40.55 -10.70
CA LEU A 25 14.96 39.93 -11.42
C LEU A 25 14.84 38.43 -11.12
N GLU A 26 15.97 37.71 -11.08
CA GLU A 26 15.97 36.28 -10.69
C GLU A 26 15.46 36.09 -9.26
N LYS A 27 15.88 36.92 -8.31
CA LYS A 27 15.37 36.90 -6.92
C LYS A 27 13.87 37.20 -6.86
N LEU A 28 13.39 38.18 -7.61
CA LEU A 28 11.96 38.53 -7.68
C LEU A 28 11.13 37.39 -8.28
N ARG A 29 11.63 36.76 -9.35
CA ARG A 29 11.01 35.55 -9.94
C ARG A 29 10.95 34.41 -8.92
N ALA A 30 12.06 34.11 -8.24
CA ALA A 30 12.09 33.07 -7.21
C ALA A 30 11.12 33.35 -6.05
N LYS A 31 11.01 34.61 -5.62
CA LYS A 31 10.05 35.01 -4.57
C LYS A 31 8.60 34.87 -5.03
N TYR A 32 8.30 35.25 -6.28
CA TYR A 32 6.97 35.04 -6.86
C TYR A 32 6.63 33.55 -6.95
N ILE A 33 7.54 32.71 -7.44
CA ILE A 33 7.34 31.25 -7.48
C ILE A 33 7.06 30.70 -6.07
N ALA A 34 7.76 31.17 -5.04
CA ALA A 34 7.54 30.71 -3.67
C ALA A 34 6.17 31.12 -3.09
N GLU A 35 5.69 32.33 -3.40
CA GLU A 35 4.49 32.93 -2.78
C GLU A 35 3.21 32.80 -3.62
N GLY A 36 3.33 32.72 -4.94
CA GLY A 36 2.25 32.81 -5.92
C GLY A 36 1.59 34.18 -6.05
N GLN A 37 2.14 35.22 -5.40
CA GLN A 37 1.58 36.57 -5.38
C GLN A 37 2.70 37.62 -5.40
N ILE A 38 2.40 38.81 -5.93
CA ILE A 38 3.28 39.99 -5.92
C ILE A 38 3.27 40.60 -4.51
N ARG A 39 3.90 39.93 -3.55
CA ARG A 39 3.96 40.34 -2.14
C ARG A 39 5.29 40.02 -1.49
N GLY A 40 5.55 40.68 -0.37
CA GLY A 40 6.81 40.52 0.37
C GLY A 40 7.96 41.26 -0.30
N GLN A 41 9.18 40.86 0.06
CA GLN A 41 10.41 41.53 -0.36
C GLN A 41 11.53 40.54 -0.64
N VAL A 42 12.47 40.95 -1.48
CA VAL A 42 13.75 40.28 -1.71
C VAL A 42 14.89 41.12 -1.17
N ILE A 43 15.97 40.46 -0.78
CA ILE A 43 17.19 41.10 -0.31
C ILE A 43 18.26 40.93 -1.37
N LEU A 44 18.74 42.07 -1.88
CA LEU A 44 19.89 42.18 -2.75
C LEU A 44 21.10 42.54 -1.88
N THR A 45 21.94 41.55 -1.57
CA THR A 45 23.21 41.75 -0.86
C THR A 45 24.29 42.17 -1.86
N ASP A 46 25.31 42.89 -1.36
CA ASP A 46 26.46 43.33 -2.16
C ASP A 46 26.07 44.06 -3.46
N ALA A 47 25.04 44.92 -3.35
CA ALA A 47 24.61 45.78 -4.44
C ALA A 47 25.70 46.81 -4.75
N SER A 48 26.18 46.80 -5.99
CA SER A 48 27.14 47.80 -6.48
C SER A 48 26.54 49.21 -6.40
N LEU A 49 27.41 50.23 -6.46
CA LEU A 49 26.94 51.62 -6.47
C LEU A 49 26.03 51.89 -7.69
N GLU A 50 26.33 51.28 -8.83
CA GLU A 50 25.55 51.40 -10.07
C GLU A 50 24.18 50.75 -9.93
N GLU A 51 24.10 49.50 -9.45
CA GLU A 51 22.81 48.84 -9.19
C GLU A 51 21.95 49.63 -8.20
N ARG A 52 22.55 50.21 -7.14
CA ARG A 52 21.83 51.05 -6.18
C ARG A 52 21.30 52.33 -6.80
N ARG A 53 22.06 52.96 -7.70
CA ARG A 53 21.65 54.18 -8.42
C ARG A 53 20.50 53.88 -9.38
N GLU A 54 20.65 52.88 -10.23
CA GLU A 54 19.63 52.48 -11.21
C GLU A 54 18.33 52.06 -10.52
N LEU A 55 18.43 51.26 -9.45
CA LEU A 55 17.27 50.82 -8.69
C LEU A 55 16.57 51.97 -7.96
N ALA A 56 17.33 52.90 -7.37
CA ALA A 56 16.78 54.07 -6.69
C ALA A 56 16.11 55.02 -7.69
N SER A 57 16.76 55.27 -8.83
CA SER A 57 16.20 56.06 -9.93
C SER A 57 14.90 55.46 -10.44
N PHE A 58 14.88 54.15 -10.70
CA PHE A 58 13.72 53.45 -11.21
C PHE A 58 12.52 53.48 -10.24
N GLN A 59 12.77 53.38 -8.93
CA GLN A 59 11.71 53.46 -7.91
C GLN A 59 11.36 54.89 -7.47
N GLY A 60 12.05 55.93 -7.97
CA GLY A 60 11.89 57.31 -7.51
C GLY A 60 12.30 57.52 -6.04
N LYS A 61 13.33 56.81 -5.58
CA LYS A 61 13.81 56.83 -4.18
C LYS A 61 15.21 57.48 -4.07
N PRO A 62 15.58 57.97 -2.88
CA PRO A 62 16.96 58.41 -2.64
C PRO A 62 17.93 57.23 -2.75
N LEU A 63 19.19 57.52 -3.08
CA LEU A 63 20.25 56.52 -3.20
C LEU A 63 20.38 55.69 -1.91
N TYR A 64 20.36 54.37 -2.05
CA TYR A 64 20.53 53.45 -0.92
C TYR A 64 21.96 53.56 -0.33
N ARG A 65 22.04 53.85 0.97
CA ARG A 65 23.32 54.00 1.69
C ARG A 65 24.03 52.65 1.86
N ASP A 66 23.28 51.62 2.20
CA ASP A 66 23.79 50.27 2.43
C ASP A 66 23.93 49.47 1.13
N SER A 67 24.90 48.56 1.09
CA SER A 67 25.05 47.58 0.00
C SER A 67 23.97 46.48 0.04
N THR A 68 23.24 46.37 1.16
CA THR A 68 22.11 45.44 1.30
C THR A 68 20.80 46.18 1.06
N VAL A 69 20.17 45.94 -0.09
CA VAL A 69 18.93 46.61 -0.49
C VAL A 69 17.75 45.67 -0.36
N LYS A 70 16.71 46.12 0.36
CA LYS A 70 15.41 45.44 0.44
C LYS A 70 14.50 45.99 -0.65
N VAL A 71 14.01 45.11 -1.51
CA VAL A 71 13.13 45.47 -2.63
C VAL A 71 11.80 44.77 -2.45
N LYS A 72 10.72 45.54 -2.29
CA LYS A 72 9.37 44.98 -2.20
C LYS A 72 8.84 44.68 -3.60
N LEU A 73 8.20 43.53 -3.76
CA LEU A 73 7.64 43.11 -5.05
C LEU A 73 6.56 44.08 -5.54
N ALA A 74 5.68 44.54 -4.62
CA ALA A 74 4.62 45.49 -4.95
C ALA A 74 5.15 46.86 -5.40
N GLU A 75 6.24 47.33 -4.81
CA GLU A 75 6.88 48.59 -5.21
C GLU A 75 7.51 48.46 -6.60
N MET A 76 8.12 47.31 -6.89
CA MET A 76 8.68 47.02 -8.21
C MET A 76 7.59 46.91 -9.28
N ASP A 77 6.48 46.22 -8.99
CA ASP A 77 5.33 46.10 -9.90
C ASP A 77 4.71 47.48 -10.18
N GLN A 78 4.54 48.31 -9.15
CA GLN A 78 4.03 49.67 -9.33
C GLN A 78 4.99 50.55 -10.14
N ALA A 79 6.30 50.45 -9.90
CA ALA A 79 7.30 51.19 -10.66
C ALA A 79 7.27 50.77 -12.15
N LEU A 80 7.15 49.48 -12.45
CA LEU A 80 7.02 48.98 -13.82
C LEU A 80 5.76 49.49 -14.52
N ARG A 81 4.62 49.49 -13.83
CA ARG A 81 3.35 50.00 -14.36
C ARG A 81 3.37 51.50 -14.62
N ASN A 82 4.02 52.27 -13.75
CA ASN A 82 4.11 53.73 -13.85
C ASN A 82 5.24 54.21 -14.77
N SER A 83 6.18 53.34 -15.10
CA SER A 83 7.28 53.65 -16.01
C SER A 83 6.83 53.68 -17.47
N GLY A 84 7.69 54.19 -18.35
CA GLY A 84 7.50 54.12 -19.81
C GLY A 84 7.53 52.69 -20.40
N PHE A 85 7.67 51.65 -19.57
CA PHE A 85 7.49 50.26 -19.96
C PHE A 85 6.02 49.82 -19.89
N ALA A 86 5.21 50.42 -19.01
CA ALA A 86 3.77 50.14 -18.85
C ALA A 86 3.43 48.64 -18.79
N CYS A 87 4.24 47.85 -18.08
CA CYS A 87 4.08 46.40 -17.91
C CYS A 87 4.02 46.03 -16.43
N SER A 88 3.57 44.82 -16.12
CA SER A 88 3.60 44.29 -14.76
C SER A 88 4.91 43.56 -14.47
N LEU A 89 5.25 43.40 -13.19
CA LEU A 89 6.35 42.53 -12.76
C LEU A 89 6.14 41.09 -13.22
N LEU A 90 4.89 40.61 -13.27
CA LEU A 90 4.57 39.28 -13.78
C LEU A 90 4.97 39.13 -15.26
N ASP A 91 4.70 40.15 -16.09
CA ASP A 91 5.10 40.13 -17.51
C ASP A 91 6.62 40.04 -17.64
N VAL A 92 7.36 40.79 -16.82
CA VAL A 92 8.84 40.80 -16.83
C VAL A 92 9.41 39.45 -16.38
N ILE A 93 8.93 38.86 -15.28
CA ILE A 93 9.45 37.57 -14.79
C ILE A 93 9.07 36.40 -15.71
N THR A 94 7.94 36.52 -16.43
CA THR A 94 7.54 35.55 -17.47
C THR A 94 8.49 35.64 -18.66
N ALA A 95 8.76 36.86 -19.14
CA ALA A 95 9.66 37.09 -20.25
C ALA A 95 11.14 36.78 -19.92
N LEU A 96 11.53 36.78 -18.63
CA LEU A 96 12.90 36.44 -18.18
C LEU A 96 13.27 34.97 -18.49
N ARG A 97 12.28 34.06 -18.44
CA ARG A 97 12.43 32.62 -18.71
C ARG A 97 11.20 32.10 -19.47
N PRO A 98 11.07 32.39 -20.77
CA PRO A 98 9.87 32.05 -21.55
C PRO A 98 9.67 30.53 -21.71
N ASN A 99 10.74 29.75 -21.57
CA ASN A 99 10.71 28.29 -21.69
C ASN A 99 10.47 27.57 -20.35
N GLU A 100 10.31 28.30 -19.25
CA GLU A 100 10.04 27.73 -17.93
C GLU A 100 8.63 28.14 -17.45
N PRO A 101 7.67 27.21 -17.34
CA PRO A 101 6.35 27.53 -16.83
C PRO A 101 6.44 28.07 -15.39
N LEU A 102 5.67 29.14 -15.12
CA LEU A 102 5.59 29.80 -13.83
C LEU A 102 4.66 29.05 -12.89
N GLU A 103 4.99 27.81 -12.56
CA GLU A 103 4.28 27.07 -11.50
C GLU A 103 4.75 27.55 -10.13
N THR A 104 3.81 28.04 -9.35
CA THR A 104 4.06 28.55 -8.01
C THR A 104 4.03 27.41 -6.98
N SER A 105 4.70 27.58 -5.84
CA SER A 105 4.68 26.63 -4.74
C SER A 105 3.27 26.41 -4.16
N PRO A 106 2.38 27.42 -4.04
CA PRO A 106 0.96 27.18 -3.75
C PRO A 106 0.27 26.31 -4.80
N GLU A 107 0.44 26.57 -6.09
CA GLU A 107 -0.18 25.76 -7.16
C GLU A 107 0.31 24.31 -7.13
N ARG A 108 1.62 24.07 -7.01
CA ARG A 108 2.17 22.72 -6.85
C ARG A 108 1.62 22.01 -5.63
N ARG A 109 1.44 22.71 -4.50
CA ARG A 109 0.84 22.15 -3.29
C ARG A 109 -0.63 21.81 -3.49
N ALA A 110 -1.38 22.69 -4.16
CA ALA A 110 -2.80 22.47 -4.47
C ALA A 110 -2.98 21.29 -5.43
N ALA A 111 -2.19 21.22 -6.51
CA ALA A 111 -2.22 20.11 -7.45
C ALA A 111 -1.86 18.78 -6.77
N ARG A 112 -0.84 18.77 -5.91
CA ARG A 112 -0.50 17.58 -5.11
C ARG A 112 -1.59 17.20 -4.13
N ALA A 113 -2.23 18.17 -3.46
CA ALA A 113 -3.33 17.90 -2.54
C ALA A 113 -4.55 17.34 -3.27
N LEU A 114 -4.89 17.87 -4.46
CA LEU A 114 -5.94 17.35 -5.32
C LEU A 114 -5.64 15.92 -5.76
N TYR A 115 -4.43 15.67 -6.27
CA TYR A 115 -3.98 14.33 -6.67
C TYR A 115 -4.09 13.31 -5.54
N GLN A 116 -3.68 13.69 -4.32
CA GLN A 116 -3.84 12.85 -3.14
C GLN A 116 -5.31 12.65 -2.78
N ALA A 117 -6.13 13.70 -2.82
CA ALA A 117 -7.55 13.63 -2.54
C ALA A 117 -8.28 12.70 -3.52
N ASP A 118 -7.95 12.76 -4.81
CA ASP A 118 -8.53 11.88 -5.84
C ASP A 118 -8.24 10.41 -5.56
N PHE A 119 -6.99 10.08 -5.17
CA PHE A 119 -6.64 8.71 -4.78
C PHE A 119 -7.38 8.25 -3.51
N HIS A 120 -7.50 9.12 -2.51
CA HIS A 120 -8.25 8.84 -1.30
C HIS A 120 -9.75 8.60 -1.60
N GLN A 121 -10.35 9.42 -2.46
CA GLN A 121 -11.73 9.27 -2.90
C GLN A 121 -11.93 7.98 -3.70
N ALA A 122 -10.96 7.58 -4.53
CA ALA A 122 -11.04 6.31 -5.24
C ALA A 122 -11.05 5.11 -4.28
N LEU A 123 -10.28 5.14 -3.19
CA LEU A 123 -10.32 4.11 -2.14
C LEU A 123 -11.67 4.11 -1.40
N LEU A 124 -12.19 5.28 -1.03
CA LEU A 124 -13.52 5.40 -0.41
C LEU A 124 -14.63 4.88 -1.33
N SER A 125 -14.52 5.12 -2.63
CA SER A 125 -15.45 4.60 -3.64
C SER A 125 -15.39 3.08 -3.79
N ILE A 126 -14.24 2.44 -3.49
CA ILE A 126 -14.19 0.98 -3.39
C ILE A 126 -14.99 0.54 -2.17
N ALA A 127 -14.74 1.14 -1.00
CA ALA A 127 -15.44 0.80 0.23
C ALA A 127 -16.96 0.95 0.09
N SER A 128 -17.45 2.05 -0.48
CA SER A 128 -18.88 2.30 -0.62
C SER A 128 -19.62 1.38 -1.60
N ALA A 129 -18.88 0.68 -2.47
CA ALA A 129 -19.44 -0.28 -3.41
C ALA A 129 -19.54 -1.70 -2.82
N LEU A 130 -18.94 -1.95 -1.65
CA LEU A 130 -18.98 -3.23 -0.97
C LEU A 130 -20.24 -3.36 -0.10
N PRO A 131 -20.70 -4.59 0.19
CA PRO A 131 -21.79 -4.80 1.13
C PRO A 131 -21.49 -4.18 2.50
N GLU A 132 -22.48 -3.47 3.05
CA GLU A 132 -22.38 -2.93 4.41
C GLU A 132 -22.20 -4.08 5.40
N HIS A 133 -21.21 -3.96 6.29
CA HIS A 133 -20.75 -5.02 7.21
C HIS A 133 -20.12 -6.28 6.57
N GLY A 134 -19.85 -6.26 5.26
CA GLY A 134 -19.01 -7.29 4.63
C GLY A 134 -17.59 -7.32 5.22
N HIS A 135 -16.90 -8.45 5.09
CA HIS A 135 -15.49 -8.59 5.43
C HIS A 135 -14.64 -7.58 4.65
N GLY A 136 -14.91 -7.40 3.36
CA GLY A 136 -14.21 -6.45 2.50
C GLY A 136 -14.37 -5.01 2.97
N HIS A 137 -15.60 -4.60 3.26
CA HIS A 137 -15.92 -3.27 3.79
C HIS A 137 -15.26 -3.04 5.16
N THR A 138 -15.36 -4.03 6.05
CA THR A 138 -14.82 -3.98 7.41
C THR A 138 -13.30 -3.87 7.39
N TRP A 139 -12.62 -4.71 6.61
CA TRP A 139 -11.17 -4.66 6.43
C TRP A 139 -10.72 -3.33 5.85
N LEU A 140 -11.35 -2.87 4.76
CA LEU A 140 -10.89 -1.67 4.08
C LEU A 140 -11.02 -0.42 4.95
N LEU A 141 -12.05 -0.29 5.80
CA LEU A 141 -12.23 0.89 6.64
C LEU A 141 -11.54 0.78 8.01
N HIS A 142 -11.48 -0.40 8.61
CA HIS A 142 -11.05 -0.58 10.00
C HIS A 142 -9.79 -1.43 10.17
N GLY A 143 -9.35 -2.13 9.13
CA GLY A 143 -8.14 -2.94 9.14
C GLY A 143 -6.87 -2.10 9.26
N VAL A 144 -5.85 -2.66 9.91
CA VAL A 144 -4.52 -2.02 10.05
C VAL A 144 -3.87 -1.79 8.69
N HIS A 145 -4.08 -2.72 7.75
CA HIS A 145 -3.62 -2.66 6.37
C HIS A 145 -4.70 -2.21 5.39
N GLY A 146 -5.76 -1.54 5.89
CA GLY A 146 -6.85 -0.99 5.11
C GLY A 146 -6.55 0.38 4.47
N LEU A 147 -7.59 1.19 4.29
CA LEU A 147 -7.60 2.43 3.50
C LEU A 147 -6.53 3.42 3.95
N ALA A 148 -6.39 3.67 5.25
CA ALA A 148 -5.41 4.63 5.78
C ALA A 148 -3.97 4.20 5.46
N TRP A 149 -3.69 2.91 5.57
CA TRP A 149 -2.38 2.32 5.25
C TRP A 149 -2.08 2.39 3.75
N LEU A 150 -3.03 1.96 2.92
CA LEU A 150 -2.95 2.03 1.46
C LEU A 150 -2.75 3.47 0.98
N PHE A 151 -3.51 4.41 1.54
CA PHE A 151 -3.38 5.83 1.25
C PHE A 151 -1.98 6.34 1.60
N SER A 152 -1.49 6.08 2.81
CA SER A 152 -0.16 6.53 3.24
C SER A 152 0.96 6.04 2.30
N ARG A 153 0.86 4.78 1.85
CA ARG A 153 1.85 4.12 1.00
C ARG A 153 1.85 4.62 -0.44
N TYR A 154 0.67 4.88 -1.02
CA TYR A 154 0.53 5.12 -2.46
C TYR A 154 0.03 6.53 -2.86
N LYS A 155 -0.24 7.43 -1.91
CA LYS A 155 -0.71 8.81 -2.19
C LYS A 155 0.24 9.65 -3.07
N ASN A 156 1.52 9.29 -3.15
CA ASN A 156 2.51 9.96 -4.01
C ASN A 156 3.03 9.07 -5.15
N ALA A 157 2.46 7.88 -5.35
CA ALA A 157 2.83 6.99 -6.45
C ALA A 157 2.40 7.59 -7.80
N THR A 158 2.93 7.06 -8.90
CA THR A 158 2.51 7.46 -10.25
C THR A 158 1.05 7.07 -10.52
N ALA A 159 0.40 7.74 -11.47
CA ALA A 159 -1.00 7.45 -11.80
C ALA A 159 -1.21 5.99 -12.26
N ALA A 160 -0.23 5.44 -13.00
CA ALA A 160 -0.25 4.04 -13.41
C ALA A 160 -0.20 3.08 -12.21
N GLU A 161 0.66 3.37 -11.24
CA GLU A 161 0.77 2.56 -10.03
C GLU A 161 -0.46 2.70 -9.14
N GLN A 162 -1.01 3.91 -8.94
CA GLN A 162 -2.27 4.09 -8.21
C GLN A 162 -3.41 3.31 -8.86
N LYS A 163 -3.52 3.34 -10.20
CA LYS A 163 -4.53 2.56 -10.93
C LYS A 163 -4.35 1.05 -10.70
N ARG A 164 -3.12 0.56 -10.74
CA ARG A 164 -2.80 -0.85 -10.45
C ARG A 164 -3.20 -1.23 -9.02
N GLN A 165 -2.82 -0.41 -8.03
CA GLN A 165 -3.17 -0.66 -6.62
C GLN A 165 -4.68 -0.63 -6.38
N LEU A 166 -5.41 0.31 -7.00
CA LEU A 166 -6.87 0.33 -6.91
C LEU A 166 -7.53 -0.93 -7.48
N ALA A 167 -6.97 -1.52 -8.55
CA ALA A 167 -7.46 -2.78 -9.10
C ALA A 167 -7.23 -3.95 -8.13
N ILE A 168 -6.03 -4.04 -7.56
CA ILE A 168 -5.68 -5.06 -6.55
C ILE A 168 -6.57 -4.93 -5.31
N VAL A 169 -6.73 -3.70 -4.78
CA VAL A 169 -7.57 -3.43 -3.60
C VAL A 169 -9.02 -3.81 -3.86
N ARG A 170 -9.56 -3.47 -5.05
CA ARG A 170 -10.93 -3.82 -5.42
C ARG A 170 -11.12 -5.34 -5.51
N TYR A 171 -10.16 -6.04 -6.13
CA TYR A 171 -10.19 -7.49 -6.22
C TYR A 171 -10.14 -8.13 -4.84
N VAL A 172 -9.15 -7.78 -4.01
CA VAL A 172 -8.98 -8.34 -2.66
C VAL A 172 -10.19 -8.01 -1.77
N ALA A 173 -10.66 -6.77 -1.75
CA ALA A 173 -11.80 -6.40 -0.92
C ALA A 173 -13.07 -7.19 -1.30
N GLY A 174 -13.37 -7.31 -2.60
CA GLY A 174 -14.51 -8.12 -3.07
C GLY A 174 -14.31 -9.63 -2.88
N LEU A 175 -13.07 -10.10 -2.82
CA LEU A 175 -12.73 -11.49 -2.56
C LEU A 175 -12.99 -11.89 -1.10
N LEU A 176 -12.76 -10.97 -0.15
CA LEU A 176 -12.99 -11.23 1.29
C LEU A 176 -14.46 -11.51 1.60
N ASP A 177 -15.39 -10.91 0.85
CA ASP A 177 -16.83 -11.16 0.98
C ASP A 177 -17.27 -12.49 0.33
N GLN A 178 -16.36 -13.17 -0.37
CA GLN A 178 -16.59 -14.47 -1.02
C GLN A 178 -15.86 -15.61 -0.32
N LEU A 179 -15.27 -15.37 0.86
CA LEU A 179 -14.58 -16.41 1.61
C LEU A 179 -15.52 -17.60 1.86
N PRO A 180 -15.02 -18.84 1.67
CA PRO A 180 -15.81 -20.03 1.96
C PRO A 180 -16.10 -20.14 3.46
N ASP A 181 -17.16 -20.87 3.78
CA ASP A 181 -17.42 -21.29 5.16
C ASP A 181 -16.31 -22.24 5.61
N PRO A 182 -15.65 -22.01 6.77
CA PRO A 182 -14.66 -22.95 7.31
C PRO A 182 -15.19 -24.39 7.48
N ALA A 183 -16.51 -24.58 7.62
CA ALA A 183 -17.14 -25.90 7.67
C ALA A 183 -17.23 -26.59 6.28
N ASN A 184 -17.13 -25.82 5.19
CA ASN A 184 -17.09 -26.32 3.82
C ASN A 184 -15.95 -25.63 3.03
N PRO A 185 -14.69 -26.01 3.31
CA PRO A 185 -13.54 -25.31 2.79
C PRO A 185 -13.34 -25.53 1.28
N ASP A 186 -12.75 -24.55 0.61
CA ASP A 186 -12.37 -24.60 -0.80
C ASP A 186 -10.84 -24.72 -0.96
N ARG A 187 -10.37 -25.22 -2.10
CA ARG A 187 -8.93 -25.24 -2.40
C ARG A 187 -8.49 -23.86 -2.85
N LEU A 188 -7.41 -23.32 -2.27
CA LEU A 188 -6.90 -21.99 -2.57
C LEU A 188 -6.73 -21.75 -4.09
N ALA A 189 -6.12 -22.71 -4.80
CA ALA A 189 -5.91 -22.62 -6.24
C ALA A 189 -7.21 -22.60 -7.06
N LEU A 190 -8.24 -23.37 -6.65
CA LEU A 190 -9.53 -23.37 -7.34
C LEU A 190 -10.33 -22.11 -7.03
N PHE A 191 -10.25 -21.64 -5.79
CA PHE A 191 -10.79 -20.36 -5.36
C PHE A 191 -10.19 -19.21 -6.18
N ALA A 192 -8.86 -19.13 -6.28
CA ALA A 192 -8.14 -18.14 -7.08
C ALA A 192 -8.49 -18.24 -8.58
N GLN A 193 -8.50 -19.44 -9.16
CA GLN A 193 -8.88 -19.67 -10.56
C GLN A 193 -10.31 -19.20 -10.85
N ARG A 194 -11.26 -19.43 -9.93
CA ARG A 194 -12.67 -19.04 -10.09
C ARG A 194 -12.84 -17.52 -10.06
N THR A 195 -12.10 -16.82 -9.22
CA THR A 195 -12.31 -15.38 -8.98
C THR A 195 -11.42 -14.49 -9.85
N SER A 196 -10.24 -14.96 -10.27
CA SER A 196 -9.27 -14.18 -11.07
C SER A 196 -8.99 -14.76 -12.46
N GLY A 197 -9.28 -16.04 -12.69
CA GLY A 197 -8.85 -16.76 -13.89
C GLY A 197 -7.45 -17.39 -13.80
N ASP A 198 -6.74 -17.23 -12.69
CA ASP A 198 -5.38 -17.76 -12.47
C ASP A 198 -5.27 -18.43 -11.08
N PRO A 199 -4.86 -19.71 -10.99
CA PRO A 199 -4.76 -20.42 -9.72
C PRO A 199 -3.67 -19.89 -8.79
N HIS A 200 -2.71 -19.12 -9.31
CA HIS A 200 -1.58 -18.59 -8.55
C HIS A 200 -1.79 -17.16 -8.03
N THR A 201 -2.87 -16.48 -8.40
CA THR A 201 -3.09 -15.07 -8.04
C THR A 201 -3.05 -14.80 -6.53
N LEU A 202 -3.42 -15.78 -5.71
CA LEU A 202 -3.44 -15.65 -4.24
C LEU A 202 -2.18 -16.18 -3.55
N ASP A 203 -1.15 -16.57 -4.32
CA ASP A 203 0.11 -17.03 -3.78
C ASP A 203 0.86 -15.87 -3.07
N PRO A 204 1.65 -16.16 -2.01
CA PRO A 204 2.32 -15.12 -1.21
C PRO A 204 3.34 -14.26 -1.98
N ASP A 205 3.79 -14.70 -3.16
CA ASP A 205 4.71 -13.98 -4.03
C ASP A 205 3.98 -13.07 -5.05
N GLN A 206 2.65 -13.19 -5.17
CA GLN A 206 1.84 -12.29 -5.98
C GLN A 206 1.42 -11.03 -5.19
N PRO A 207 1.30 -9.85 -5.84
CA PRO A 207 0.80 -8.63 -5.21
C PRO A 207 -0.57 -8.78 -4.53
N GLU A 208 -1.49 -9.46 -5.22
CA GLU A 208 -2.84 -9.76 -4.78
C GLU A 208 -2.82 -10.69 -3.56
N GLY A 209 -2.08 -11.80 -3.64
CA GLY A 209 -1.91 -12.73 -2.53
C GLY A 209 -1.27 -12.10 -1.29
N ARG A 210 -0.26 -11.23 -1.45
CA ARG A 210 0.32 -10.46 -0.34
C ARG A 210 -0.70 -9.56 0.35
N LEU A 211 -1.47 -8.79 -0.41
CA LEU A 211 -2.47 -7.90 0.17
C LEU A 211 -3.60 -8.71 0.83
N PHE A 212 -4.00 -9.81 0.21
CA PHE A 212 -5.00 -10.73 0.76
C PHE A 212 -4.56 -11.32 2.10
N LEU A 213 -3.32 -11.78 2.24
CA LEU A 213 -2.79 -12.28 3.52
C LEU A 213 -2.75 -11.20 4.62
N LEU A 214 -2.37 -9.96 4.28
CA LEU A 214 -2.44 -8.85 5.22
C LEU A 214 -3.89 -8.58 5.66
N ALA A 215 -4.83 -8.67 4.72
CA ALA A 215 -6.25 -8.50 5.02
C ALA A 215 -6.81 -9.61 5.92
N LEU A 216 -6.42 -10.87 5.70
CA LEU A 216 -6.79 -12.00 6.57
C LEU A 216 -6.22 -11.83 7.97
N SER A 217 -4.95 -11.41 8.09
CA SER A 217 -4.32 -11.10 9.38
C SER A 217 -5.08 -10.02 10.16
N ASP A 218 -5.53 -8.96 9.48
CA ASP A 218 -6.37 -7.92 10.09
C ASP A 218 -7.74 -8.48 10.55
N LEU A 219 -8.40 -9.28 9.71
CA LEU A 219 -9.74 -9.81 9.99
C LEU A 219 -9.75 -10.82 11.15
N PHE A 220 -8.71 -11.65 11.26
CA PHE A 220 -8.60 -12.66 12.31
C PHE A 220 -7.87 -12.15 13.56
N ALA A 221 -7.54 -10.85 13.60
CA ALA A 221 -6.78 -10.20 14.67
C ALA A 221 -5.43 -10.90 14.98
N ASP A 222 -4.80 -11.49 13.96
CA ASP A 222 -3.46 -12.05 14.08
C ASP A 222 -2.44 -10.93 13.85
N ALA A 223 -1.97 -10.32 14.94
CA ALA A 223 -1.04 -9.20 14.91
C ALA A 223 0.40 -9.59 14.55
N ALA A 224 0.69 -10.89 14.39
CA ALA A 224 2.00 -11.31 13.92
C ALA A 224 2.17 -10.90 12.44
N PRO A 225 3.34 -10.43 12.01
CA PRO A 225 3.61 -10.33 10.58
C PRO A 225 3.50 -11.72 9.96
N VAL A 226 3.09 -11.83 8.70
CA VAL A 226 3.22 -13.10 7.94
C VAL A 226 4.71 -13.34 7.70
N GLN A 227 5.37 -13.95 8.68
CA GLN A 227 6.83 -14.13 8.73
C GLN A 227 7.27 -15.41 8.03
N ASP A 228 6.39 -16.42 7.96
CA ASP A 228 6.72 -17.73 7.41
C ASP A 228 5.52 -18.37 6.69
N ARG A 229 5.82 -19.46 5.95
CA ARG A 229 4.83 -20.26 5.23
C ARG A 229 3.78 -20.83 6.19
N ALA A 230 4.16 -21.22 7.41
CA ALA A 230 3.24 -21.78 8.39
C ALA A 230 2.14 -20.77 8.79
N HIS A 231 2.50 -19.50 8.96
CA HIS A 231 1.54 -18.44 9.24
C HIS A 231 0.58 -18.23 8.05
N ALA A 232 1.09 -18.16 6.82
CA ALA A 232 0.22 -18.06 5.64
C ALA A 232 -0.78 -19.22 5.56
N LEU A 233 -0.32 -20.45 5.77
CA LEU A 233 -1.17 -21.65 5.81
C LEU A 233 -2.26 -21.57 6.90
N ARG A 234 -1.93 -21.06 8.09
CA ARG A 234 -2.92 -20.85 9.16
C ARG A 234 -3.99 -19.84 8.75
N LEU A 235 -3.60 -18.70 8.16
CA LEU A 235 -4.54 -17.67 7.71
C LEU A 235 -5.47 -18.19 6.60
N TYR A 236 -4.93 -18.92 5.62
CA TYR A 236 -5.76 -19.55 4.59
C TYR A 236 -6.74 -20.55 5.23
N SER A 237 -6.27 -21.41 6.14
CA SER A 237 -7.12 -22.39 6.83
C SER A 237 -8.26 -21.73 7.63
N GLN A 238 -7.96 -20.65 8.37
CA GLN A 238 -8.97 -19.87 9.09
C GLN A 238 -9.99 -19.21 8.15
N ALA A 239 -9.56 -18.85 6.94
CA ALA A 239 -10.41 -18.35 5.87
C ALA A 239 -11.17 -19.44 5.09
N GLY A 240 -11.12 -20.70 5.55
CA GLY A 240 -11.74 -21.84 4.86
C GLY A 240 -11.03 -22.23 3.55
N LEU A 241 -9.77 -21.83 3.38
CA LEU A 241 -8.98 -22.08 2.17
C LEU A 241 -7.87 -23.09 2.45
N LEU A 242 -7.88 -24.18 1.68
CA LEU A 242 -6.93 -25.28 1.83
C LEU A 242 -5.83 -25.18 0.78
N VAL A 243 -4.59 -25.28 1.25
CA VAL A 243 -3.40 -25.33 0.41
C VAL A 243 -2.88 -26.76 0.40
N ASP A 244 -2.75 -27.34 -0.80
CA ASP A 244 -2.15 -28.66 -1.03
C ASP A 244 -2.55 -29.75 0.00
N THR A 245 -3.80 -30.21 -0.11
CA THR A 245 -4.38 -31.24 0.79
C THR A 245 -3.83 -32.64 0.58
N VAL A 246 -3.03 -32.88 -0.47
CA VAL A 246 -2.46 -34.20 -0.77
C VAL A 246 -1.09 -34.33 -0.15
N SER A 247 -0.24 -33.31 -0.26
CA SER A 247 1.09 -33.34 0.37
C SER A 247 1.05 -33.04 1.86
N SER A 248 0.03 -32.29 2.32
CA SER A 248 -0.21 -32.06 3.76
C SER A 248 -0.78 -33.33 4.39
N SER A 249 -0.05 -33.96 5.30
CA SER A 249 -0.45 -35.24 5.89
C SER A 249 -0.11 -35.32 7.38
N VAL A 250 -0.79 -36.22 8.08
CA VAL A 250 -0.60 -36.49 9.50
C VAL A 250 -0.32 -37.97 9.67
N ALA A 251 0.75 -38.31 10.39
CA ALA A 251 1.01 -39.70 10.76
C ALA A 251 0.18 -40.05 12.00
N VAL A 252 -0.54 -41.16 11.96
CA VAL A 252 -1.43 -41.60 13.03
C VAL A 252 -1.15 -43.06 13.36
N PHE A 253 -1.02 -43.36 14.65
CA PHE A 253 -0.93 -44.72 15.15
C PHE A 253 -2.19 -45.07 15.94
N HIS A 254 -2.73 -46.26 15.66
CA HIS A 254 -3.82 -46.88 16.41
C HIS A 254 -5.06 -45.98 16.55
N LEU A 255 -5.60 -45.56 15.41
CA LEU A 255 -6.90 -44.90 15.31
C LEU A 255 -8.01 -45.95 15.22
N ALA A 256 -9.02 -45.89 16.09
CA ALA A 256 -10.01 -46.97 16.20
C ALA A 256 -11.07 -46.95 15.11
N GLY A 257 -11.42 -45.77 14.59
CA GLY A 257 -12.44 -45.67 13.57
C GLY A 257 -12.60 -44.27 13.00
N ALA A 258 -13.27 -44.22 11.87
CA ALA A 258 -13.69 -43.01 11.21
C ALA A 258 -15.01 -43.30 10.50
N THR A 259 -15.84 -42.27 10.41
CA THR A 259 -17.17 -42.38 9.80
C THR A 259 -17.23 -41.48 8.59
N LEU A 260 -17.75 -42.02 7.48
CA LEU A 260 -18.02 -41.27 6.27
C LEU A 260 -19.27 -40.38 6.47
N PRO A 261 -19.54 -39.39 5.60
CA PRO A 261 -20.69 -38.49 5.77
C PRO A 261 -22.04 -39.22 5.71
N VAL A 262 -22.09 -40.38 5.04
CA VAL A 262 -23.28 -41.24 4.92
C VAL A 262 -23.56 -42.06 6.19
N GLY A 263 -22.66 -42.03 7.17
CA GLY A 263 -22.78 -42.73 8.46
C GLY A 263 -22.08 -44.09 8.50
N ASP A 264 -21.54 -44.56 7.37
CA ASP A 264 -20.80 -45.81 7.30
C ASP A 264 -19.40 -45.68 7.92
N ALA A 265 -18.95 -46.74 8.60
CA ALA A 265 -17.57 -46.82 9.08
C ALA A 265 -16.60 -47.00 7.91
N ASP A 266 -15.51 -46.24 7.91
CA ASP A 266 -14.44 -46.38 6.91
C ASP A 266 -13.64 -47.67 7.18
N PRO A 267 -13.63 -48.64 6.25
CA PRO A 267 -12.94 -49.91 6.44
C PRO A 267 -11.41 -49.77 6.51
N LEU A 268 -10.84 -48.63 6.08
CA LEU A 268 -9.40 -48.37 6.12
C LEU A 268 -8.82 -48.60 7.51
N LEU A 269 -9.48 -48.07 8.55
CA LEU A 269 -8.95 -48.10 9.91
C LEU A 269 -9.10 -49.49 10.55
N GLN A 270 -10.17 -50.20 10.22
CA GLN A 270 -10.33 -51.60 10.65
C GLN A 270 -9.28 -52.50 10.02
N ALA A 271 -8.96 -52.31 8.74
CA ALA A 271 -7.91 -53.05 8.05
C ALA A 271 -6.49 -52.66 8.51
N ALA A 272 -6.29 -51.40 8.90
CA ALA A 272 -5.02 -50.90 9.38
C ALA A 272 -4.63 -51.50 10.74
N GLY A 273 -5.58 -51.62 11.67
CA GLY A 273 -5.31 -52.03 13.04
C GLY A 273 -4.28 -51.12 13.72
N ALA A 274 -3.37 -51.71 14.50
CA ALA A 274 -2.29 -50.97 15.16
C ALA A 274 -1.07 -50.77 14.25
N ARG A 275 -1.28 -50.07 13.14
CA ARG A 275 -0.22 -49.64 12.23
C ARG A 275 -0.12 -48.12 12.22
N VAL A 276 1.04 -47.63 11.80
CA VAL A 276 1.21 -46.22 11.46
C VAL A 276 0.59 -45.99 10.08
N LEU A 277 -0.30 -45.01 10.01
CA LEU A 277 -0.92 -44.53 8.77
C LEU A 277 -0.47 -43.11 8.51
N LEU A 278 0.01 -42.83 7.30
CA LEU A 278 0.18 -41.47 6.84
C LEU A 278 -1.11 -41.05 6.13
N LEU A 279 -1.87 -40.15 6.75
CA LEU A 279 -3.19 -39.73 6.28
C LEU A 279 -3.09 -38.33 5.66
N PRO A 280 -3.28 -38.18 4.34
CA PRO A 280 -3.39 -36.87 3.70
C PRO A 280 -4.59 -36.10 4.26
N GLN A 281 -4.45 -34.78 4.37
CA GLN A 281 -5.54 -33.90 4.80
C GLN A 281 -6.79 -34.09 3.93
N ARG A 282 -6.61 -34.38 2.63
CA ARG A 282 -7.69 -34.71 1.71
C ARG A 282 -8.58 -35.85 2.21
N GLN A 283 -7.97 -36.91 2.77
CA GLN A 283 -8.68 -38.06 3.33
C GLN A 283 -9.37 -37.68 4.64
N LEU A 284 -8.67 -36.95 5.52
CA LEU A 284 -9.22 -36.53 6.80
C LEU A 284 -10.50 -35.68 6.64
N LEU A 285 -10.55 -34.84 5.60
CA LEU A 285 -11.70 -34.00 5.26
C LEU A 285 -12.91 -34.80 4.72
N GLU A 286 -12.75 -36.07 4.36
CA GLU A 286 -13.87 -36.93 3.96
C GLU A 286 -14.57 -37.56 5.17
N TRP A 287 -13.96 -37.53 6.35
CA TRP A 287 -14.53 -38.10 7.57
C TRP A 287 -15.38 -37.09 8.32
N SER A 288 -16.60 -37.48 8.67
CA SER A 288 -17.51 -36.68 9.50
C SER A 288 -17.23 -36.84 10.99
N GLN A 289 -16.71 -38.01 11.39
CA GLN A 289 -16.33 -38.31 12.77
C GLN A 289 -15.08 -39.19 12.78
N ILE A 290 -14.25 -38.98 13.79
CA ILE A 290 -13.04 -39.75 14.05
C ILE A 290 -13.11 -40.26 15.48
N GLN A 291 -12.82 -41.55 15.67
CA GLN A 291 -12.84 -42.21 16.97
C GLN A 291 -11.42 -42.62 17.38
N PRO A 292 -10.89 -42.06 18.49
CA PRO A 292 -9.63 -42.52 19.04
C PRO A 292 -9.82 -43.90 19.69
N ALA A 293 -8.75 -44.69 19.75
CA ALA A 293 -8.73 -45.98 20.44
C ALA A 293 -8.95 -45.86 21.95
N ARG A 294 -8.62 -44.69 22.52
CA ARG A 294 -8.81 -44.38 23.94
C ARG A 294 -9.20 -42.91 24.12
N THR A 295 -9.62 -42.57 25.34
CA THR A 295 -9.93 -41.19 25.73
C THR A 295 -8.73 -40.25 25.68
N HIS A 296 -7.53 -40.76 25.94
CA HIS A 296 -6.29 -39.98 25.87
C HIS A 296 -5.64 -40.14 24.49
N ILE A 297 -5.40 -39.00 23.84
CA ILE A 297 -4.73 -38.88 22.54
C ILE A 297 -3.44 -38.10 22.77
N TYR A 298 -2.35 -38.55 22.16
CA TYR A 298 -1.04 -37.89 22.29
C TYR A 298 -0.62 -37.29 20.95
N GLY A 299 -0.31 -35.99 20.96
CA GLY A 299 0.28 -35.29 19.82
C GLY A 299 1.80 -35.20 19.98
N ILE A 300 2.54 -35.60 18.95
CA ILE A 300 4.01 -35.62 18.93
C ILE A 300 4.50 -34.85 17.71
N GLU A 301 5.17 -33.72 17.90
CA GLU A 301 5.62 -32.89 16.78
C GLU A 301 6.82 -33.47 16.03
N ASN A 302 7.68 -34.25 16.69
CA ASN A 302 8.89 -34.81 16.08
C ASN A 302 8.64 -36.24 15.56
N PRO A 303 8.80 -36.53 14.25
CA PRO A 303 8.58 -37.86 13.68
C PRO A 303 9.43 -38.96 14.31
N GLN A 304 10.68 -38.65 14.67
CA GLN A 304 11.59 -39.63 15.29
C GLN A 304 11.14 -40.02 16.69
N VAL A 305 10.61 -39.05 17.45
CA VAL A 305 10.04 -39.31 18.77
C VAL A 305 8.74 -40.11 18.62
N PHE A 306 7.94 -39.81 17.60
CA PHE A 306 6.73 -40.58 17.30
C PHE A 306 7.05 -42.04 16.98
N GLU A 307 8.04 -42.30 16.13
CA GLU A 307 8.50 -43.65 15.80
C GLU A 307 9.01 -44.41 17.03
N GLU A 308 9.88 -43.80 17.85
CA GLU A 308 10.41 -44.44 19.05
C GLU A 308 9.29 -44.82 20.04
N VAL A 309 8.30 -43.93 20.23
CA VAL A 309 7.15 -44.21 21.12
C VAL A 309 6.30 -45.35 20.56
N VAL A 310 6.05 -45.40 19.24
CA VAL A 310 5.31 -46.50 18.61
C VAL A 310 6.06 -47.82 18.79
N ASP A 311 7.37 -47.84 18.51
CA ASP A 311 8.19 -49.04 18.63
C ASP A 311 8.29 -49.54 20.08
N ASP A 312 8.35 -48.64 21.06
CA ASP A 312 8.35 -49.00 22.47
C ASP A 312 7.03 -49.65 22.91
N LEU A 313 5.89 -49.09 22.47
CA LEU A 313 4.55 -49.66 22.73
C LEU A 313 4.39 -51.06 22.12
N LEU A 314 4.87 -51.25 20.88
CA LEU A 314 4.80 -52.54 20.18
C LEU A 314 5.74 -53.60 20.79
N ARG A 315 6.87 -53.18 21.38
CA ARG A 315 7.83 -54.07 22.06
C ARG A 315 7.30 -54.58 23.40
N HIS A 316 6.74 -53.69 24.22
CA HIS A 316 6.44 -54.00 25.62
C HIS A 316 5.03 -54.56 25.86
N ASP A 317 4.08 -54.34 24.94
CA ASP A 317 2.69 -54.67 25.22
C ASP A 317 1.93 -55.27 24.02
N ARG A 318 2.22 -56.53 23.70
CA ARG A 318 1.59 -57.23 22.55
C ARG A 318 0.09 -57.53 22.71
N HIS A 319 -0.49 -57.26 23.89
CA HIS A 319 -1.87 -57.61 24.22
C HIS A 319 -2.71 -56.44 24.77
N ALA A 320 -2.23 -55.19 24.78
CA ALA A 320 -3.01 -54.07 25.31
C ALA A 320 -3.41 -53.03 24.25
N ASN A 321 -4.69 -52.70 24.29
CA ASN A 321 -5.26 -51.37 24.40
C ASN A 321 -4.25 -50.20 24.25
N TRP A 322 -3.66 -49.94 23.08
CA TRP A 322 -2.76 -48.78 22.90
C TRP A 322 -3.56 -47.47 22.78
N PRO A 323 -3.02 -46.29 23.15
CA PRO A 323 -3.66 -45.01 22.85
C PRO A 323 -3.52 -44.66 21.36
N THR A 324 -4.29 -43.67 20.91
CA THR A 324 -4.07 -43.05 19.59
C THR A 324 -2.94 -42.04 19.70
N LEU A 325 -1.95 -42.13 18.80
CA LEU A 325 -0.86 -41.17 18.68
C LEU A 325 -0.99 -40.43 17.34
N ILE A 326 -0.68 -39.13 17.35
CA ILE A 326 -0.77 -38.25 16.18
C ILE A 326 0.56 -37.51 16.03
N CYS A 327 1.12 -37.47 14.83
CA CYS A 327 2.29 -36.67 14.50
C CYS A 327 1.99 -35.71 13.35
N THR A 328 2.20 -34.42 13.60
CA THR A 328 1.86 -33.30 12.72
C THR A 328 3.08 -32.70 12.01
N ALA A 329 4.24 -33.34 12.08
CA ALA A 329 5.38 -32.97 11.24
C ALA A 329 5.14 -33.49 9.82
N GLY A 330 4.55 -32.62 9.01
CA GLY A 330 4.26 -32.76 7.58
C GLY A 330 3.99 -31.40 6.97
#